data_AF-A0A7Y5Q086-F1
#
_entry.id   AF-A0A7Y5Q086-F1
#
_cell.length_a   1.000
_cell.length_b   1.000
_cell.length_c   1.000
_cell.angle_alpha   90.00
_cell.angle_beta   90.00
_cell.angle_gamma   90.00
#
_symmetry.space_group_name_H-M   'P 1'
#
loop_
_entity.id
_entity.type
_entity.pdbx_description
1 polymer ?
#
loop_
_entity_poly.entity_id
_entity_poly.type
_entity_poly.pdbx_seq_one_letter_code
_entity_poly.pdbx_strand_id
1 'polypeptide(L)'
;MLFPGMPRSDAERDRERSLAELWLWRARTRELIERGTPAPRGFRSFDEIVRKAAANGQRQKLLGELVDGDFALFGRAYRDLDESEFATVRSLAIERLRAHNWLCGRAPSNRWQDTPLDS
;
A
#
# COMPACT_ATOMS: atom_id res chain seq x y z
N MET A 1 -6.93 24.38 23.90
CA MET A 1 -8.14 23.54 23.92
C MET A 1 -7.94 22.48 22.83
N LEU A 2 -7.55 21.26 23.20
CA LEU A 2 -7.34 20.15 22.26
C LEU A 2 -8.65 19.40 22.13
N PHE A 3 -9.19 19.30 20.91
CA PHE A 3 -10.35 18.45 20.64
C PHE A 3 -10.00 17.00 20.98
N PRO A 4 -10.74 16.30 21.86
CA PRO A 4 -10.62 14.87 21.95
C PRO A 4 -11.26 14.31 20.67
N GLY A 5 -10.42 14.06 19.65
CA GLY A 5 -10.87 13.43 18.42
C GLY A 5 -11.56 12.11 18.77
N MET A 6 -12.79 11.94 18.31
CA MET A 6 -13.53 10.69 18.46
C MET A 6 -12.65 9.54 17.93
N PRO A 7 -12.48 8.45 18.69
CA PRO A 7 -11.70 7.32 18.21
C PRO A 7 -12.31 6.79 16.92
N ARG A 8 -11.47 6.56 15.89
CA ARG A 8 -11.90 5.97 14.61
C ARG A 8 -12.68 4.68 14.86
N SER A 9 -13.76 4.49 14.11
CA SER A 9 -14.52 3.24 14.08
C SER A 9 -13.66 2.09 13.54
N ASP A 10 -14.03 0.85 13.86
CA ASP A 10 -13.30 -0.32 13.37
C ASP A 10 -13.34 -0.42 11.83
N ALA A 11 -14.45 -0.02 11.21
CA ALA A 11 -14.57 0.06 9.75
C ALA A 11 -13.58 1.06 9.13
N GLU A 12 -13.36 2.21 9.77
CA GLU A 12 -12.36 3.19 9.33
C GLU A 12 -10.94 2.63 9.50
N ARG A 13 -10.65 1.96 10.62
CA ARG A 13 -9.33 1.34 10.87
C ARG A 13 -9.03 0.25 9.84
N ASP A 14 -10.00 -0.61 9.52
CA ASP A 14 -9.85 -1.66 8.52
C ASP A 14 -9.67 -1.08 7.13
N ARG A 15 -10.38 0.00 6.80
CA ARG A 15 -10.20 0.73 5.54
C ARG A 15 -8.79 1.32 5.44
N GLU A 16 -8.31 1.97 6.48
CA GLU A 16 -6.96 2.55 6.50
C GLU A 16 -5.86 1.48 6.41
N ARG A 17 -6.05 0.35 7.12
CA ARG A 17 -5.15 -0.82 7.01
C ARG A 17 -5.13 -1.39 5.60
N SER A 18 -6.30 -1.56 4.98
CA SER A 18 -6.42 -2.07 3.61
C SER A 18 -5.73 -1.16 2.60
N LEU A 19 -5.83 0.16 2.79
CA LEU A 19 -5.11 1.14 1.97
C LEU A 19 -3.60 1.00 2.16
N ALA A 20 -3.12 0.90 3.41
CA ALA A 20 -1.69 0.74 3.71
C ALA A 20 -1.13 -0.55 3.10
N GLU A 21 -1.88 -1.65 3.20
CA GLU A 21 -1.54 -2.95 2.61
C GLU A 21 -1.44 -2.86 1.08
N LEU A 22 -2.38 -2.17 0.43
CA LEU A 22 -2.38 -1.97 -1.01
C LEU A 22 -1.17 -1.14 -1.50
N TRP A 23 -0.77 -0.11 -0.74
CA TRP A 23 0.44 0.67 -1.03
C TRP A 23 1.71 -0.16 -0.88
N LEU A 24 1.84 -0.97 0.19
CA LEU A 24 2.99 -1.85 0.35
C LEU A 24 3.04 -2.92 -0.73
N TRP A 25 1.88 -3.49 -1.11
CA TRP A 25 1.77 -4.42 -2.23
C TRP A 25 2.26 -3.79 -3.54
N ARG A 26 1.89 -2.53 -3.82
CA ARG A 26 2.35 -1.84 -5.04
C ARG A 26 3.87 -1.64 -5.03
N ALA A 27 4.44 -1.27 -3.89
CA ALA A 27 5.89 -1.11 -3.74
C ALA A 27 6.62 -2.44 -3.97
N ARG A 28 6.19 -3.52 -3.32
CA ARG A 28 6.73 -4.88 -3.52
C ARG A 28 6.59 -5.35 -4.96
N THR A 29 5.49 -5.02 -5.61
CA THR A 29 5.26 -5.38 -7.03
C THR A 29 6.26 -4.68 -7.95
N ARG A 30 6.68 -3.44 -7.65
CA ARG A 30 7.76 -2.77 -8.39
C ARG A 30 9.08 -3.53 -8.23
N GLU A 31 9.44 -3.96 -7.03
CA GLU A 31 10.65 -4.76 -6.81
C GLU A 31 10.63 -6.08 -7.61
N LEU A 32 9.47 -6.72 -7.71
CA LEU A 32 9.30 -7.94 -8.53
C LEU A 32 9.56 -7.66 -10.02
N ILE A 33 9.04 -6.54 -10.53
CA ILE A 33 9.24 -6.09 -11.91
C ILE A 33 10.72 -5.79 -12.16
N GLU A 34 11.36 -4.99 -11.30
CA GLU A 34 12.77 -4.59 -11.43
C GLU A 34 13.72 -5.79 -11.38
N ARG A 35 13.38 -6.82 -10.60
CA ARG A 35 14.13 -8.08 -10.55
C ARG A 35 13.89 -8.98 -11.79
N GLY A 36 13.01 -8.61 -12.70
CA GLY A 36 12.64 -9.42 -13.86
C GLY A 36 11.87 -10.69 -13.46
N THR A 37 11.12 -10.66 -12.36
CA THR A 37 10.31 -11.79 -11.94
C THR A 37 9.22 -12.07 -12.99
N PRO A 38 9.01 -13.33 -13.43
CA PRO A 38 7.92 -13.65 -14.34
C PRO A 38 6.56 -13.35 -13.73
N ALA A 39 5.62 -12.89 -14.56
CA ALA A 39 4.25 -12.68 -14.11
C ALA A 39 3.58 -14.02 -13.72
N PRO A 40 2.68 -14.02 -12.73
CA PRO A 40 1.88 -15.19 -12.39
C PRO A 40 1.09 -15.74 -13.58
N ARG A 41 0.85 -17.06 -13.58
CA ARG A 41 0.07 -17.74 -14.63
C ARG A 41 -1.29 -17.07 -14.80
N GLY A 42 -1.69 -16.83 -16.06
CA GLY A 42 -2.95 -16.20 -16.41
C GLY A 42 -2.89 -14.67 -16.56
N PHE A 43 -1.73 -14.05 -16.33
CA PHE A 43 -1.48 -12.64 -16.59
C PHE A 43 -0.33 -12.46 -17.58
N ARG A 44 -0.40 -11.41 -18.40
CA ARG A 44 0.67 -11.10 -19.37
C ARG A 44 1.86 -10.42 -18.72
N SER A 45 1.62 -9.60 -17.71
CA SER A 45 2.66 -8.87 -16.98
C SER A 45 2.18 -8.46 -15.59
N PHE A 46 3.12 -8.07 -14.72
CA PHE A 46 2.76 -7.40 -13.46
C PHE A 46 2.06 -6.05 -13.70
N ASP A 47 2.36 -5.33 -14.77
CA ASP A 47 1.63 -4.09 -15.11
C ASP A 47 0.14 -4.33 -15.35
N GLU A 48 -0.22 -5.47 -15.96
CA GLU A 48 -1.63 -5.85 -16.10
C GLU A 48 -2.29 -6.05 -14.74
N ILE A 49 -1.58 -6.69 -13.79
CA ILE A 49 -2.06 -6.91 -12.42
C ILE A 49 -2.19 -5.56 -11.70
N VAL A 50 -1.20 -4.68 -11.80
CA VAL A 50 -1.22 -3.33 -11.21
C VAL A 50 -2.41 -2.53 -11.72
N ARG A 51 -2.66 -2.51 -13.04
CA ARG A 51 -3.82 -1.80 -13.60
C ARG A 51 -5.15 -2.34 -13.09
N LYS A 52 -5.31 -3.67 -13.01
CA LYS A 52 -6.52 -4.30 -12.46
C LYS A 52 -6.70 -3.96 -10.98
N ALA A 53 -5.63 -4.01 -10.19
CA ALA A 53 -5.65 -3.67 -8.78
C ALA A 53 -5.96 -2.19 -8.54
N ALA A 54 -5.33 -1.28 -9.30
CA ALA A 54 -5.57 0.16 -9.25
C ALA A 54 -7.03 0.50 -9.59
N ALA A 55 -7.57 -0.05 -10.69
CA ALA A 55 -8.96 0.13 -11.08
C ALA A 55 -9.94 -0.39 -10.01
N ASN A 56 -9.64 -1.55 -9.40
CA ASN A 56 -10.44 -2.08 -8.30
C ASN A 56 -10.37 -1.18 -7.05
N GLY A 57 -9.17 -0.72 -6.67
CA GLY A 57 -8.97 0.20 -5.55
C GLY A 57 -9.73 1.51 -5.73
N GLN A 58 -9.71 2.08 -6.94
CA GLN A 58 -10.48 3.29 -7.26
C GLN A 58 -12.00 3.04 -7.21
N ARG A 59 -12.49 1.92 -7.77
CA ARG A 59 -13.91 1.53 -7.71
C ARG A 59 -14.41 1.36 -6.27
N GLN A 60 -13.57 0.86 -5.37
CA GLN A 60 -13.86 0.73 -3.94
C GLN A 60 -13.64 2.04 -3.16
N LYS A 61 -13.28 3.12 -3.86
CA LYS A 61 -12.90 4.43 -3.31
C LYS A 61 -11.71 4.37 -2.35
N LEU A 62 -10.94 3.28 -2.37
CA LEU A 62 -9.75 3.08 -1.55
C LEU A 62 -8.60 3.92 -2.09
N LEU A 63 -8.48 3.99 -3.41
CA LEU A 63 -7.59 4.90 -4.11
C LEU A 63 -8.37 6.11 -4.66
N GLY A 64 -7.70 7.24 -4.74
CA GLY A 64 -8.21 8.46 -5.37
C GLY A 64 -8.03 8.41 -6.89
N GLU A 65 -7.39 9.45 -7.43
CA GLU A 65 -7.02 9.52 -8.83
C GLU A 65 -5.99 8.44 -9.19
N LEU A 66 -6.05 7.99 -10.45
CA LEU A 66 -5.06 7.10 -11.06
C LEU A 66 -4.40 7.87 -12.21
N VAL A 67 -3.09 7.70 -12.39
CA VAL A 67 -2.34 8.27 -13.52
C VAL A 67 -1.84 7.11 -14.38
N ASP A 68 -2.18 7.11 -15.66
CA ASP A 68 -1.84 6.06 -16.65
C ASP A 68 -2.17 4.63 -16.20
N GLY A 69 -3.27 4.50 -15.45
CA GLY A 69 -3.73 3.22 -14.89
C GLY A 69 -2.88 2.69 -13.73
N ASP A 70 -2.01 3.51 -13.14
CA ASP A 70 -1.26 3.22 -11.92
C ASP A 70 -1.72 4.11 -10.76
N PHE A 71 -1.16 3.87 -9.59
CA PHE A 71 -1.31 4.68 -8.40
C PHE A 71 -0.75 6.07 -8.66
N ALA A 72 -1.54 7.11 -8.42
CA ALA A 72 -1.09 8.49 -8.54
C ALA A 72 -0.24 8.88 -7.32
N LEU A 73 0.96 9.41 -7.56
CA LEU A 73 1.80 10.00 -6.52
C LEU A 73 2.65 11.12 -7.10
N PHE A 74 2.74 12.24 -6.38
CA PHE A 74 3.44 13.45 -6.84
C PHE A 74 2.99 13.92 -8.24
N GLY A 75 1.71 13.73 -8.57
CA GLY A 75 1.14 14.11 -9.87
C GLY A 75 1.51 13.20 -11.03
N ARG A 76 2.18 12.06 -10.79
CA ARG A 76 2.58 11.09 -11.81
C ARG A 76 2.21 9.66 -11.44
N ALA A 77 2.38 8.74 -12.38
CA ALA A 77 2.21 7.32 -12.11
C ALA A 77 3.33 6.80 -11.20
N TYR A 78 3.01 5.92 -10.27
CA TYR A 78 3.97 5.31 -9.34
C TYR A 78 5.17 4.64 -10.03
N ARG A 79 4.94 4.05 -11.21
CA ARG A 79 6.00 3.41 -12.00
C ARG A 79 7.09 4.39 -12.46
N ASP A 80 6.78 5.68 -12.52
CA ASP A 80 7.69 6.72 -13.01
C ASP A 80 8.48 7.42 -11.89
N LEU A 81 8.36 6.96 -10.64
CA LEU A 81 9.17 7.47 -9.53
C LEU A 81 10.63 7.11 -9.74
N ASP A 82 11.54 8.04 -9.44
CA ASP A 82 12.96 7.73 -9.39
C ASP A 82 13.32 6.83 -8.19
N GLU A 83 14.57 6.40 -8.09
CA GLU A 83 15.01 5.48 -7.04
C GLU A 83 14.88 6.08 -5.63
N SER A 84 15.17 7.38 -5.47
CA SER A 84 15.12 8.07 -4.18
C SER A 84 13.67 8.23 -3.71
N GLU A 85 12.78 8.62 -4.61
CA GLU A 85 11.35 8.71 -4.35
C GLU A 85 10.76 7.34 -4.04
N PHE A 86 11.12 6.33 -4.83
CA PHE A 86 10.66 4.96 -4.60
C PHE A 86 11.09 4.45 -3.23
N ALA A 87 12.37 4.62 -2.86
CA ALA A 87 12.89 4.24 -1.55
C ALA A 87 12.12 4.93 -0.41
N THR A 88 11.84 6.22 -0.57
CA THR A 88 11.07 7.01 0.42
C THR A 88 9.65 6.47 0.57
N VAL A 89 8.94 6.29 -0.55
CA VAL A 89 7.53 5.89 -0.55
C VAL A 89 7.35 4.46 -0.06
N ARG A 90 8.28 3.57 -0.43
CA ARG A 90 8.34 2.20 0.08
C ARG A 90 8.50 2.18 1.60
N SER A 91 9.43 2.96 2.15
CA SER A 91 9.63 3.08 3.60
C SER A 91 8.35 3.58 4.30
N LEU A 92 7.69 4.59 3.73
CA LEU A 92 6.43 5.08 4.26
C LEU A 92 5.32 4.01 4.22
N ALA A 93 5.22 3.23 3.15
CA ALA A 93 4.24 2.16 3.04
C ALA A 93 4.47 1.05 4.10
N ILE A 94 5.74 0.68 4.34
CA ILE A 94 6.15 -0.26 5.39
C ILE A 94 5.72 0.26 6.77
N GLU A 95 6.14 1.47 7.13
CA GLU A 95 5.87 2.01 8.45
C GLU A 95 4.38 2.25 8.68
N ARG A 96 3.63 2.63 7.64
CA ARG A 96 2.18 2.81 7.72
C ARG A 96 1.45 1.50 7.98
N LEU A 97 1.78 0.43 7.26
CA LEU A 97 1.17 -0.87 7.50
C LEU A 97 1.56 -1.41 8.89
N ARG A 98 2.83 -1.25 9.28
CA ARG A 98 3.29 -1.62 10.63
C ARG A 98 2.49 -0.90 11.71
N ALA A 99 2.34 0.42 11.59
CA ALA A 99 1.57 1.22 12.52
C ALA A 99 0.13 0.73 12.65
N HIS A 100 -0.56 0.50 11.53
CA HIS A 100 -1.93 0.00 11.57
C HIS A 100 -2.02 -1.40 12.18
N ASN A 101 -1.11 -2.30 11.86
CA ASN A 101 -1.11 -3.65 12.42
C ASN A 101 -0.84 -3.63 13.93
N TRP A 102 0.08 -2.78 14.40
CA TRP A 102 0.37 -2.61 15.83
C TRP A 102 -0.83 -2.03 16.57
N LEU A 103 -1.43 -0.95 16.06
CA LEU A 103 -2.63 -0.31 16.65
C LEU A 103 -3.83 -1.26 16.71
N CYS A 104 -3.94 -2.18 15.75
CA CYS A 104 -4.99 -3.21 15.73
C CYS A 104 -4.63 -4.47 16.55
N GLY A 105 -3.59 -4.43 17.38
CA GLY A 105 -3.23 -5.53 18.27
C GLY A 105 -2.63 -6.76 17.57
N ARG A 106 -2.15 -6.63 16.34
CA ARG A 106 -1.53 -7.74 15.58
C ARG A 106 -0.07 -7.98 15.95
N ALA A 107 0.50 -7.15 16.81
CA ALA A 107 1.88 -7.26 17.26
C ALA A 107 2.02 -8.32 18.38
N PRO A 108 2.85 -9.37 18.20
CA PRO A 108 3.12 -10.35 19.24
C PRO A 108 3.64 -9.69 20.51
N SER A 109 3.00 -9.97 21.64
CA SER A 109 3.33 -9.37 22.93
C SER A 109 3.44 -7.83 22.90
N ASN A 110 2.68 -7.17 22.02
CA ASN A 110 2.71 -5.73 21.79
C ASN A 110 4.10 -5.17 21.38
N ARG A 111 4.97 -6.01 20.78
CA ARG A 111 6.32 -5.61 20.35
C ARG A 111 6.28 -5.01 18.94
N TRP A 112 6.66 -3.74 18.83
CA TRP A 112 6.68 -3.00 17.57
C TRP A 112 7.46 -3.72 16.46
N GLN A 113 8.69 -4.17 16.78
CA GLN A 113 9.61 -4.82 15.87
C GLN A 113 9.10 -6.15 15.29
N ASP A 114 8.16 -6.80 15.99
CA ASP A 114 7.60 -8.09 15.58
C ASP A 114 6.25 -7.93 14.88
N THR A 115 5.83 -6.70 14.61
CA THR A 115 4.54 -6.44 13.96
C THR A 115 4.58 -6.94 12.52
N PRO A 116 3.66 -7.85 12.13
CA PRO A 116 3.70 -8.46 10.81
C PRO A 116 3.42 -7.43 9.71
N LEU A 117 4.03 -7.63 8.55
CA LEU A 117 3.80 -6.88 7.32
C LEU A 117 3.26 -7.77 6.19
N ASP A 118 3.16 -9.06 6.46
CA ASP A 118 2.67 -10.07 5.55
C ASP A 118 1.28 -10.50 6.06
N SER A 119 0.33 -10.55 5.12
CA SER A 119 -1.06 -10.96 5.31
C SER A 119 -1.21 -12.47 5.34
#